data_AF-A0A9Q1Q5H9-F1
#
_entry.id   AF-A0A9Q1Q5H9-F1
#
_cell.length_a   1.000
_cell.length_b   1.000
_cell.length_c   1.000
_cell.angle_alpha   90.00
_cell.angle_beta   90.00
_cell.angle_gamma   90.00
#
_symmetry.space_group_name_H-M   'P 1'
#
loop_
_entity.id
_entity.type
_entity.pdbx_description
1 polymer ?
#
loop_
_entity_poly.entity_id
_entity_poly.type
_entity_poly.pdbx_seq_one_letter_code
_entity_poly.pdbx_strand_id
1 'polypeptide(L)'
;MGDITYGLPSMISYQTALDDRPLEQYNEDDIEIPDVGNRQILVAPLLEVFSVSIHPGHEHNDALLDGRPCHIYGKIIVSDKRGSTYCLYSRSEVEPEIVYLNGTLSLTGPNMDPILPSEVLEVEVDLKDSTRGIDIAKGTFTLDYTTEYEYEVATSKRVGGKHSYATVHYTTFRFAFTATVNVLFTAQDEGSGAVADVHGKLVAYSSTGYPDNANAEEKCYFSRTLFKKQDNESVRVEAGSSLKLARYVIGVPGYSSLEIKVDLVDCLSGWQTAKKTLMFQSKYILGSPEMQDVVVQGGLIKVTVVWNHVTDTCGVYGTIMVDDGLAEVFIFKREENHPEIVDPSGNSLLLDIHREIIGGDFVMKLDLKDVKGRAVNMALQLCITPSFLIQAKVKVLLLSDDGGCGCVGVMGRLLAQYSNYKYSTPYGREYRCSILFNKRHPEDCFLLNPGSELPFSRSVVAVPMGWTLEIEVTMQFNSQPAFSESEPLTGSLKLKSMLEGQSFDELRGQNYRIRVSVEWKQDQVSLYSCRLHIVQFPWVSLL
;
A
#
# COMPACT_ATOMS: atom_id res chain seq x y z
N MET A 1 7.46 -57.00 11.92
CA MET A 1 6.23 -56.55 12.59
C MET A 1 6.64 -56.05 13.95
N GLY A 2 6.69 -54.74 14.13
CA GLY A 2 7.12 -54.09 15.36
C GLY A 2 6.85 -52.60 15.24
N ASP A 3 5.91 -52.13 16.05
CA ASP A 3 5.54 -50.74 16.22
C ASP A 3 6.74 -49.89 16.67
N ILE A 4 6.88 -48.69 16.10
CA ILE A 4 7.76 -47.65 16.63
C ILE A 4 6.93 -46.37 16.76
N THR A 5 6.50 -46.10 17.99
CA THR A 5 6.00 -44.82 18.48
C THR A 5 7.13 -43.79 18.54
N TYR A 6 6.94 -42.61 17.95
CA TYR A 6 7.82 -41.46 18.15
C TYR A 6 7.33 -40.62 19.33
N GLY A 7 8.17 -40.56 20.38
CA GLY A 7 8.02 -39.64 21.50
C GLY A 7 8.59 -38.25 21.17
N LEU A 8 7.89 -37.21 21.64
CA LEU A 8 8.33 -35.82 21.59
C LEU A 8 9.56 -35.57 22.50
N PRO A 9 10.57 -34.81 22.07
CA PRO A 9 11.60 -34.31 22.97
C PRO A 9 11.14 -33.05 23.71
N SER A 10 11.42 -33.05 25.00
CA SER A 10 11.21 -31.98 25.99
C SER A 10 11.90 -30.66 25.64
N MET A 11 11.16 -29.56 25.80
CA MET A 11 11.70 -28.19 25.87
C MET A 11 12.63 -28.02 27.08
N ILE A 12 13.84 -27.51 26.83
CA ILE A 12 14.74 -26.95 27.84
C ILE A 12 14.41 -25.46 27.94
N SER A 13 14.02 -25.02 29.14
CA SER A 13 13.72 -23.63 29.48
C SER A 13 15.00 -22.83 29.70
N TYR A 14 15.12 -21.68 29.04
CA TYR A 14 15.99 -20.59 29.48
C TYR A 14 15.13 -19.47 30.05
N GLN A 15 15.16 -19.31 31.38
CA GLN A 15 14.68 -18.13 32.09
C GLN A 15 15.79 -17.08 32.09
N THR A 16 15.51 -15.89 31.57
CA THR A 16 16.23 -14.67 31.91
C THR A 16 15.22 -13.56 32.20
N ALA A 17 15.51 -12.83 33.27
CA ALA A 17 14.61 -12.02 34.07
C ALA A 17 13.83 -10.94 33.30
N LEU A 18 12.52 -10.89 33.55
CA LEU A 18 11.65 -9.75 33.28
C LEU A 18 11.92 -8.68 34.34
N ASP A 19 12.35 -7.50 33.90
CA ASP A 19 12.38 -6.26 34.67
C ASP A 19 10.94 -5.71 34.67
N ASP A 20 10.26 -5.78 35.81
CA ASP A 20 8.92 -5.23 36.04
C ASP A 20 8.98 -3.69 35.96
N ARG A 21 8.59 -3.13 34.81
CA ARG A 21 8.16 -1.72 34.72
C ARG A 21 6.83 -1.61 33.98
N PRO A 22 5.92 -0.73 34.42
CA PRO A 22 4.58 -0.64 33.87
C PRO A 22 4.64 -0.09 32.44
N LEU A 23 3.90 -0.71 31.53
CA LEU A 23 3.53 -0.15 30.23
C LEU A 23 2.80 1.17 30.49
N GLU A 24 3.39 2.29 30.11
CA GLU A 24 2.66 3.54 29.99
C GLU A 24 1.57 3.34 28.93
N GLN A 25 0.32 3.51 29.36
CA GLN A 25 -0.85 3.54 28.50
C GLN A 25 -0.70 4.68 27.50
N TYR A 26 -0.53 4.35 26.22
CA TYR A 26 -0.86 5.27 25.15
C TYR A 26 -2.39 5.45 25.14
N ASN A 27 -2.86 6.69 25.32
CA ASN A 27 -4.25 7.05 25.11
C ASN A 27 -4.57 6.91 23.61
N GLU A 28 -5.53 6.06 23.28
CA GLU A 28 -5.98 5.76 21.91
C GLU A 28 -6.92 6.85 21.32
N ASP A 29 -7.18 7.95 22.03
CA ASP A 29 -8.23 8.92 21.68
C ASP A 29 -7.78 10.13 20.83
N ASP A 30 -6.49 10.26 20.45
CA ASP A 30 -5.98 11.47 19.79
C ASP A 30 -5.61 11.32 18.29
N ILE A 31 -6.12 10.30 17.59
CA ILE A 31 -6.03 10.22 16.12
C ILE A 31 -7.41 10.50 15.51
N GLU A 32 -7.74 11.79 15.39
CA GLU A 32 -8.83 12.20 14.50
C GLU A 32 -8.45 11.89 13.05
N ILE A 33 -9.14 10.92 12.45
CA ILE A 33 -9.09 10.65 11.01
C ILE A 33 -10.08 11.61 10.35
N PRO A 34 -9.65 12.63 9.58
CA PRO A 34 -10.59 13.54 8.93
C PRO A 34 -11.34 12.84 7.80
N ASP A 35 -12.67 12.96 7.84
CA ASP A 35 -13.62 12.52 6.82
C ASP A 35 -13.47 13.37 5.55
N VAL A 36 -12.88 12.80 4.49
CA VAL A 36 -12.73 13.44 3.17
C VAL A 36 -13.05 12.41 2.09
N GLY A 37 -14.01 12.77 1.22
CA GLY A 37 -14.68 11.88 0.26
C GLY A 37 -13.78 10.94 -0.58
N ASN A 38 -14.33 9.74 -0.81
CA ASN A 38 -13.74 8.63 -1.56
C ASN A 38 -13.09 9.03 -2.90
N ARG A 39 -11.76 9.23 -2.90
CA ARG A 39 -10.91 8.80 -4.02
C ARG A 39 -10.16 7.56 -3.56
N GLN A 40 -10.48 6.42 -4.15
CA GLN A 40 -9.84 5.13 -3.84
C GLN A 40 -8.41 5.14 -4.36
N ILE A 41 -7.51 4.63 -3.53
CA ILE A 41 -6.07 4.74 -3.73
C ILE A 41 -5.51 3.42 -4.25
N LEU A 42 -4.88 3.48 -5.42
CA LEU A 42 -4.09 2.38 -5.97
C LEU A 42 -2.67 2.48 -5.38
N VAL A 43 -2.38 1.65 -4.37
CA VAL A 43 -1.02 1.37 -3.86
C VAL A 43 -0.58 0.00 -4.35
N ALA A 44 0.70 -0.15 -4.67
CA ALA A 44 1.30 -1.42 -5.05
C ALA A 44 2.62 -1.61 -4.30
N PRO A 45 3.15 -2.84 -4.22
CA PRO A 45 4.42 -3.07 -3.59
C PRO A 45 5.49 -2.59 -4.52
N LEU A 46 6.50 -1.97 -3.94
CA LEU A 46 7.61 -1.38 -4.68
C LEU A 46 8.91 -1.83 -4.03
N LEU A 47 9.84 -2.30 -4.84
CA LEU A 47 11.24 -2.39 -4.44
C LEU A 47 11.84 -0.99 -4.52
N GLU A 48 12.35 -0.52 -3.39
CA GLU A 48 13.08 0.73 -3.30
C GLU A 48 14.54 0.44 -2.95
N VAL A 49 15.45 0.79 -3.86
CA VAL A 49 16.89 0.82 -3.56
C VAL A 49 17.25 2.23 -3.11
N PHE A 50 17.64 2.38 -1.84
CA PHE A 50 17.90 3.67 -1.23
C PHE A 50 19.26 4.22 -1.67
N SER A 51 20.29 3.40 -1.51
CA SER A 51 21.68 3.79 -1.81
C SER A 51 22.54 2.57 -2.08
N VAL A 52 23.69 2.83 -2.70
CA VAL A 52 24.76 1.84 -2.85
C VAL A 52 26.05 2.45 -2.30
N SER A 53 26.62 1.83 -1.27
CA SER A 53 27.84 2.32 -0.60
C SER A 53 29.06 1.50 -0.99
N ILE A 54 30.21 2.17 -1.09
CA ILE A 54 31.50 1.57 -1.48
C ILE A 54 32.35 1.35 -0.25
N HIS A 55 32.91 0.16 -0.08
CA HIS A 55 33.67 -0.22 1.11
C HIS A 55 35.01 -0.87 0.77
N PRO A 56 36.03 -0.70 1.65
CA PRO A 56 37.30 -1.40 1.53
C PRO A 56 37.14 -2.92 1.62
N GLY A 57 38.11 -3.68 1.10
CA GLY A 57 38.16 -5.13 1.27
C GLY A 57 38.46 -5.52 2.72
N HIS A 58 38.33 -6.80 3.05
CA HIS A 58 38.76 -7.31 4.37
C HIS A 58 40.22 -7.77 4.39
N GLU A 59 40.87 -7.87 3.24
CA GLU A 59 42.24 -8.39 3.15
C GLU A 59 43.26 -7.25 3.21
N HIS A 60 44.34 -7.45 3.96
CA HIS A 60 45.39 -6.48 4.34
C HIS A 60 46.21 -5.84 3.19
N ASN A 61 45.74 -5.91 1.94
CA ASN A 61 46.35 -5.32 0.74
C ASN A 61 45.36 -4.40 0.00
N ASP A 62 44.62 -3.55 0.73
CA ASP A 62 43.63 -2.67 0.12
C ASP A 62 44.30 -1.51 -0.63
N ALA A 63 44.36 -1.63 -1.95
CA ALA A 63 44.73 -0.56 -2.89
C ALA A 63 43.87 0.71 -2.75
N LEU A 64 42.78 0.65 -1.99
CA LEU A 64 41.83 1.73 -1.72
C LEU A 64 42.08 2.50 -0.42
N LEU A 65 42.93 2.03 0.49
CA LEU A 65 43.18 2.69 1.79
C LEU A 65 44.21 3.85 1.71
N ASP A 66 44.49 4.37 0.52
CA ASP A 66 45.42 5.49 0.32
C ASP A 66 44.82 6.87 0.67
N GLY A 67 43.60 6.90 1.21
CA GLY A 67 42.87 8.11 1.61
C GLY A 67 42.35 8.95 0.44
N ARG A 68 42.59 8.54 -0.82
CA ARG A 68 42.11 9.25 -2.00
C ARG A 68 40.71 8.78 -2.39
N PRO A 69 39.85 9.66 -2.93
CA PRO A 69 38.54 9.25 -3.40
C PRO A 69 38.65 8.23 -4.56
N CYS A 70 37.59 7.46 -4.75
CA CYS A 70 37.43 6.53 -5.86
C CYS A 70 36.73 7.25 -7.02
N HIS A 71 37.14 6.96 -8.26
CA HIS A 71 36.49 7.47 -9.47
C HIS A 71 35.64 6.36 -10.07
N ILE A 72 34.43 6.23 -9.53
CA ILE A 72 33.55 5.10 -9.79
C ILE A 72 32.82 5.25 -11.13
N TYR A 73 32.86 4.21 -11.95
CA TYR A 73 32.03 4.08 -13.16
C TYR A 73 31.48 2.66 -13.29
N GLY A 74 30.54 2.45 -14.21
CA GLY A 74 29.89 1.17 -14.44
C GLY A 74 28.37 1.27 -14.35
N LYS A 75 27.72 0.17 -13.97
CA LYS A 75 26.26 0.05 -13.99
C LYS A 75 25.70 -0.70 -12.79
N ILE A 76 24.47 -0.34 -12.43
CA ILE A 76 23.62 -1.08 -11.49
C ILE A 76 22.25 -1.23 -12.14
N ILE A 77 21.84 -2.46 -12.38
CA ILE A 77 20.61 -2.80 -13.10
C ILE A 77 19.79 -3.75 -12.24
N VAL A 78 18.49 -3.50 -12.16
CA VAL A 78 17.52 -4.47 -11.65
C VAL A 78 16.74 -5.00 -12.83
N SER A 79 16.57 -6.31 -12.93
CA SER A 79 15.78 -6.93 -14.00
C SER A 79 14.80 -7.93 -13.42
N ASP A 80 13.65 -8.07 -14.07
CA ASP A 80 12.71 -9.15 -13.78
C ASP A 80 12.90 -10.32 -14.77
N LYS A 81 12.38 -11.50 -14.41
CA LYS A 81 12.39 -12.67 -15.30
C LYS A 81 11.58 -12.48 -16.60
N ARG A 82 10.81 -11.41 -16.72
CA ARG A 82 9.94 -11.10 -17.86
C ARG A 82 10.61 -10.16 -18.86
N GLY A 83 11.82 -9.68 -18.56
CA GLY A 83 12.64 -8.84 -19.43
C GLY A 83 12.55 -7.33 -19.14
N SER A 84 11.82 -6.89 -18.11
CA SER A 84 11.84 -5.50 -17.67
C SER A 84 13.19 -5.21 -17.02
N THR A 85 13.82 -4.09 -17.39
CA THR A 85 15.12 -3.68 -16.85
C THR A 85 15.09 -2.25 -16.36
N TYR A 86 15.55 -2.03 -15.13
CA TYR A 86 15.59 -0.76 -14.44
C TYR A 86 17.05 -0.39 -14.17
N CYS A 87 17.57 0.61 -14.88
CA CYS A 87 18.91 1.12 -14.67
C CYS A 87 18.92 2.11 -13.50
N LEU A 88 19.56 1.74 -12.38
CA LEU A 88 19.65 2.57 -11.18
C LEU A 88 20.87 3.49 -11.20
N TYR A 89 21.95 3.05 -11.85
CA TYR A 89 23.19 3.79 -11.98
C TYR A 89 23.85 3.42 -13.30
N SER A 90 24.34 4.42 -14.04
CA SER A 90 25.13 4.22 -15.24
C SER A 90 26.07 5.39 -15.43
N ARG A 91 27.38 5.13 -15.36
CA ARG A 91 28.44 6.10 -15.61
C ARG A 91 29.48 5.49 -16.53
N SER A 92 30.04 6.30 -17.42
CA SER A 92 31.13 5.90 -18.29
C SER A 92 32.48 6.15 -17.62
N GLU A 93 33.52 5.48 -18.09
CA GLU A 93 34.89 5.65 -17.57
C GLU A 93 35.41 7.09 -17.73
N VAL A 94 34.92 7.83 -18.74
CA VAL A 94 35.32 9.22 -19.00
C VAL A 94 34.61 10.24 -18.12
N GLU A 95 33.47 9.86 -17.51
CA GLU A 95 32.71 10.71 -16.59
C GLU A 95 32.37 9.93 -15.30
N PRO A 96 33.39 9.54 -14.52
CA PRO A 96 33.19 8.78 -13.30
C PRO A 96 32.62 9.67 -12.18
N GLU A 97 31.96 9.06 -11.20
CA GLU A 97 31.55 9.73 -9.97
C GLU A 97 32.67 9.64 -8.92
N ILE A 98 33.01 10.77 -8.31
CA ILE A 98 34.03 10.85 -7.26
C ILE A 98 33.38 10.54 -5.90
N VAL A 99 33.76 9.42 -5.28
CA VAL A 99 33.18 8.94 -4.02
C VAL A 99 34.28 8.50 -3.05
N TYR A 100 34.21 8.94 -1.80
CA TYR A 100 35.09 8.47 -0.74
C TYR A 100 34.67 7.10 -0.22
N LEU A 101 35.59 6.35 0.39
CA LEU A 101 35.26 5.10 1.07
C LEU A 101 34.16 5.31 2.12
N ASN A 102 33.27 4.33 2.23
CA ASN A 102 32.02 4.36 2.97
C ASN A 102 31.00 5.41 2.47
N GLY A 103 31.31 6.11 1.38
CA GLY A 103 30.39 7.00 0.69
C GLY A 103 29.39 6.24 -0.17
N THR A 104 28.29 6.91 -0.53
CA THR A 104 27.23 6.39 -1.39
C THR A 104 27.28 6.98 -2.79
N LEU A 105 26.93 6.17 -3.79
CA LEU A 105 26.75 6.57 -5.18
C LEU A 105 25.47 7.40 -5.36
N SER A 106 25.51 8.33 -6.30
CA SER A 106 24.35 9.12 -6.73
C SER A 106 23.54 8.32 -7.73
N LEU A 107 22.67 7.43 -7.22
CA LEU A 107 21.73 6.67 -8.05
C LEU A 107 20.85 7.63 -8.86
N THR A 108 20.67 7.34 -10.14
CA THR A 108 19.90 8.19 -11.06
C THR A 108 18.52 7.64 -11.36
N GLY A 109 18.31 6.34 -11.21
CA GLY A 109 17.05 5.68 -11.54
C GLY A 109 16.30 5.08 -10.34
N PRO A 110 15.09 4.53 -10.59
CA PRO A 110 14.42 4.50 -11.89
C PRO A 110 13.80 5.87 -12.27
N ASN A 111 13.77 6.20 -13.57
CA ASN A 111 13.35 7.53 -14.06
C ASN A 111 11.84 7.66 -14.33
N MET A 112 11.17 6.57 -14.68
CA MET A 112 9.78 6.57 -15.15
C MET A 112 8.93 5.64 -14.30
N ASP A 113 9.30 4.36 -14.28
CA ASP A 113 8.50 3.31 -13.63
C ASP A 113 9.14 2.83 -12.34
N PRO A 114 8.36 2.64 -11.27
CA PRO A 114 8.87 2.00 -10.07
C PRO A 114 9.23 0.54 -10.35
N ILE A 115 10.10 -0.01 -9.50
CA ILE A 115 10.48 -1.41 -9.59
C ILE A 115 9.39 -2.23 -8.89
N LEU A 116 8.60 -2.93 -9.69
CA LEU A 116 7.59 -3.84 -9.17
C LEU A 116 8.24 -5.17 -8.77
N PRO A 117 8.02 -5.64 -7.53
CA PRO A 117 8.44 -6.98 -7.15
C PRO A 117 7.64 -8.00 -7.97
N SER A 118 8.37 -8.74 -8.82
CA SER A 118 7.87 -9.89 -9.59
C SER A 118 8.22 -11.19 -8.86
N GLU A 119 8.01 -12.37 -9.48
CA GLU A 119 8.43 -13.66 -8.88
C GLU A 119 9.87 -13.64 -8.40
N VAL A 120 10.79 -13.19 -9.26
CA VAL A 120 12.21 -13.04 -8.94
C VAL A 120 12.75 -11.81 -9.64
N LEU A 121 13.41 -10.94 -8.88
CA LEU A 121 14.21 -9.84 -9.40
C LEU A 121 15.69 -10.19 -9.31
N GLU A 122 16.46 -9.90 -10.36
CA GLU A 122 17.91 -9.99 -10.36
C GLU A 122 18.52 -8.58 -10.31
N VAL A 123 19.42 -8.35 -9.37
CA VAL A 123 20.18 -7.11 -9.23
C VAL A 123 21.61 -7.36 -9.68
N GLU A 124 22.01 -6.74 -10.79
CA GLU A 124 23.36 -6.75 -11.35
C GLU A 124 24.13 -5.49 -10.88
N VAL A 125 25.34 -5.70 -10.35
CA VAL A 125 26.27 -4.64 -9.99
C VAL A 125 27.59 -4.89 -10.71
N ASP A 126 28.04 -3.93 -11.52
CA ASP A 126 29.36 -3.91 -12.17
C ASP A 126 29.95 -2.50 -12.01
N LEU A 127 30.85 -2.34 -11.05
CA LEU A 127 31.44 -1.06 -10.66
C LEU A 127 32.96 -1.16 -10.65
N LYS A 128 33.62 -0.11 -11.15
CA LYS A 128 35.07 -0.02 -11.30
C LYS A 128 35.59 1.35 -10.93
N ASP A 129 36.86 1.42 -10.56
CA ASP A 129 37.56 2.69 -10.34
C ASP A 129 38.50 3.00 -11.50
N SER A 130 38.24 4.09 -12.22
CA SER A 130 39.02 4.47 -13.40
C SER A 130 40.44 4.94 -13.08
N THR A 131 40.69 5.43 -11.86
CA THR A 131 42.03 5.91 -11.48
C THR A 131 42.99 4.78 -11.16
N ARG A 132 42.47 3.71 -10.53
CA ARG A 132 43.27 2.56 -10.08
C ARG A 132 43.15 1.36 -11.03
N GLY A 133 42.18 1.37 -11.94
CA GLY A 133 41.92 0.27 -12.86
C GLY A 133 41.50 -1.02 -12.15
N ILE A 134 40.76 -0.89 -11.04
CA ILE A 134 40.33 -2.02 -10.20
C ILE A 134 38.82 -2.22 -10.28
N ASP A 135 38.39 -3.48 -10.24
CA ASP A 135 36.99 -3.86 -10.11
C ASP A 135 36.55 -3.67 -8.65
N ILE A 136 35.60 -2.76 -8.43
CA ILE A 136 35.11 -2.42 -7.10
C ILE A 136 34.10 -3.46 -6.62
N ALA A 137 33.15 -3.82 -7.49
CA ALA A 137 32.15 -4.85 -7.24
C ALA A 137 31.69 -5.41 -8.59
N LYS A 138 31.61 -6.74 -8.70
CA LYS A 138 31.08 -7.39 -9.90
C LYS A 138 30.32 -8.66 -9.54
N GLY A 139 29.01 -8.65 -9.74
CA GLY A 139 28.17 -9.82 -9.49
C GLY A 139 26.69 -9.53 -9.56
N THR A 140 25.90 -10.58 -9.35
CA THR A 140 24.45 -10.52 -9.29
C THR A 140 23.94 -11.14 -7.98
N PHE A 141 22.78 -10.70 -7.52
CA PHE A 141 22.00 -11.40 -6.50
C PHE A 141 20.52 -11.32 -6.83
N THR A 142 19.74 -12.27 -6.32
CA THR A 142 18.31 -12.37 -6.59
C THR A 142 17.48 -12.04 -5.36
N LEU A 143 16.35 -11.38 -5.58
CA LEU A 143 15.26 -11.22 -4.63
C LEU A 143 14.13 -12.13 -5.08
N ASP A 144 13.87 -13.18 -4.29
CA ASP A 144 12.85 -14.18 -4.59
C ASP A 144 11.60 -13.90 -3.75
N TYR A 145 10.52 -13.54 -4.41
CA TYR A 145 9.23 -13.24 -3.80
C TYR A 145 8.28 -14.45 -3.83
N THR A 146 8.73 -15.61 -4.34
CA THR A 146 7.97 -16.86 -4.32
C THR A 146 8.10 -17.64 -3.01
N THR A 147 9.10 -17.30 -2.19
CA THR A 147 9.31 -17.82 -0.83
C THR A 147 8.81 -16.83 0.23
N GLU A 148 8.90 -17.17 1.53
CA GLU A 148 8.68 -16.19 2.61
C GLU A 148 9.64 -14.99 2.44
N TYR A 149 9.13 -13.88 1.91
CA TYR A 149 9.89 -12.64 1.74
C TYR A 149 9.47 -11.61 2.78
N GLU A 150 10.45 -10.95 3.39
CA GLU A 150 10.24 -9.93 4.42
C GLU A 150 9.96 -8.56 3.78
N TYR A 151 8.68 -8.19 3.75
CA TYR A 151 8.27 -6.83 3.43
C TYR A 151 8.55 -5.89 4.60
N GLU A 152 8.77 -4.61 4.30
CA GLU A 152 8.98 -3.55 5.30
C GLU A 152 10.24 -3.69 6.15
N VAL A 153 11.16 -4.55 5.72
CA VAL A 153 12.47 -4.72 6.35
C VAL A 153 13.53 -4.03 5.50
N ALA A 154 14.02 -2.90 6.02
CA ALA A 154 15.21 -2.23 5.51
C ALA A 154 16.42 -3.16 5.66
N THR A 155 16.95 -3.63 4.53
CA THR A 155 18.00 -4.64 4.49
C THR A 155 19.12 -4.25 3.52
N SER A 156 20.19 -5.04 3.50
CA SER A 156 21.32 -4.81 2.60
C SER A 156 21.93 -6.10 2.07
N LYS A 157 22.49 -6.01 0.86
CA LYS A 157 23.23 -7.10 0.22
C LYS A 157 24.60 -6.62 -0.26
N ARG A 158 25.62 -7.40 0.07
CA ARG A 158 27.01 -7.17 -0.33
C ARG A 158 27.29 -7.83 -1.68
N VAL A 159 27.90 -7.08 -2.59
CA VAL A 159 28.46 -7.58 -3.85
C VAL A 159 29.96 -7.34 -3.84
N GLY A 160 30.73 -8.43 -3.85
CA GLY A 160 32.19 -8.38 -3.79
C GLY A 160 32.84 -8.03 -5.12
N GLY A 161 33.94 -7.27 -5.05
CA GLY A 161 34.97 -7.20 -6.06
C GLY A 161 36.24 -7.89 -5.55
N LYS A 162 37.32 -7.82 -6.33
CA LYS A 162 38.59 -8.48 -5.98
C LYS A 162 39.26 -7.87 -4.76
N HIS A 163 39.10 -6.56 -4.55
CA HIS A 163 39.79 -5.78 -3.52
C HIS A 163 38.85 -4.87 -2.71
N SER A 164 37.55 -5.02 -2.87
CA SER A 164 36.55 -4.14 -2.26
C SER A 164 35.17 -4.74 -2.38
N TYR A 165 34.14 -4.03 -1.92
CA TYR A 165 32.77 -4.42 -2.17
C TYR A 165 31.83 -3.22 -2.23
N ALA A 166 30.69 -3.43 -2.87
CA ALA A 166 29.55 -2.53 -2.79
C ALA A 166 28.47 -3.14 -1.91
N THR A 167 27.78 -2.32 -1.13
CA THR A 167 26.60 -2.72 -0.36
C THR A 167 25.38 -2.02 -0.95
N VAL A 168 24.40 -2.81 -1.39
CA VAL A 168 23.11 -2.31 -1.88
C VAL A 168 22.13 -2.27 -0.71
N HIS A 169 21.61 -1.09 -0.37
CA HIS A 169 20.64 -0.88 0.71
C HIS A 169 19.25 -0.70 0.11
N TYR A 170 18.31 -1.55 0.49
CA TYR A 170 16.99 -1.60 -0.13
C TYR A 170 15.91 -2.07 0.85
N THR A 171 14.66 -1.90 0.45
CA THR A 171 13.49 -2.51 1.09
C THR A 171 12.43 -2.79 0.04
N THR A 172 11.51 -3.70 0.36
CA THR A 172 10.28 -3.84 -0.42
C THR A 172 9.11 -3.38 0.42
N PHE A 173 8.49 -2.29 -0.01
CA PHE A 173 7.24 -1.83 0.55
C PHE A 173 6.11 -2.71 0.01
N ARG A 174 5.19 -3.12 0.88
CA ARG A 174 3.98 -3.85 0.53
C ARG A 174 2.92 -2.93 -0.06
N PHE A 175 2.83 -1.71 0.47
CA PHE A 175 1.89 -0.69 0.02
C PHE A 175 2.66 0.62 -0.15
N ALA A 176 2.98 0.99 -1.38
CA ALA A 176 3.70 2.22 -1.65
C ALA A 176 3.13 3.02 -2.81
N PHE A 177 3.41 4.32 -2.73
CA PHE A 177 3.26 5.30 -3.78
C PHE A 177 4.58 5.53 -4.48
N THR A 178 4.50 6.01 -5.72
CA THR A 178 5.60 6.75 -6.31
C THR A 178 5.43 8.24 -6.04
N ALA A 179 6.45 8.87 -5.47
CA ALA A 179 6.51 10.31 -5.31
C ALA A 179 7.47 10.89 -6.36
N THR A 180 6.96 11.83 -7.16
CA THR A 180 7.75 12.63 -8.10
C THR A 180 8.08 13.97 -7.46
N VAL A 181 9.37 14.22 -7.23
CA VAL A 181 9.87 15.44 -6.59
C VAL A 181 10.36 16.43 -7.64
N ASN A 182 9.90 17.67 -7.58
CA ASN A 182 10.43 18.78 -8.35
C ASN A 182 10.90 19.90 -7.43
N VAL A 183 12.01 20.56 -7.78
CA VAL A 183 12.57 21.67 -7.00
C VAL A 183 12.77 22.86 -7.93
N LEU A 184 12.11 23.97 -7.60
CA LEU A 184 12.09 25.19 -8.40
C LEU A 184 12.71 26.34 -7.60
N PHE A 185 13.61 27.09 -8.23
CA PHE A 185 14.10 28.36 -7.67
C PHE A 185 13.26 29.50 -8.20
N THR A 186 12.76 30.38 -7.34
CA THR A 186 12.05 31.59 -7.78
C THR A 186 12.63 32.82 -7.10
N ALA A 187 12.82 33.88 -7.87
CA ALA A 187 13.28 35.16 -7.37
C ALA A 187 12.21 35.86 -6.53
N GLN A 188 12.64 36.77 -5.65
CA GLN A 188 11.74 37.61 -4.87
C GLN A 188 10.96 38.61 -5.75
N ASP A 189 11.60 39.12 -6.81
CA ASP A 189 10.97 40.00 -7.81
C ASP A 189 10.78 39.23 -9.13
N GLU A 190 9.52 39.06 -9.54
CA GLU A 190 9.15 38.47 -10.83
C GLU A 190 9.77 39.27 -11.98
N GLY A 191 10.58 38.62 -12.82
CA GLY A 191 11.23 39.24 -13.98
C GLY A 191 12.66 39.76 -13.76
N SER A 192 13.23 39.62 -12.57
CA SER A 192 14.61 40.06 -12.27
C SER A 192 15.71 39.26 -12.99
N GLY A 193 15.39 38.14 -13.63
CA GLY A 193 16.38 37.26 -14.27
C GLY A 193 17.44 36.75 -13.28
N ALA A 194 17.12 36.70 -11.98
CA ALA A 194 18.06 36.34 -10.94
C ALA A 194 18.61 34.92 -11.19
N VAL A 195 19.90 34.77 -10.92
CA VAL A 195 20.62 33.50 -11.07
C VAL A 195 21.23 33.15 -9.73
N ALA A 196 21.11 31.87 -9.34
CA ALA A 196 21.81 31.30 -8.19
C ALA A 196 22.86 30.30 -8.67
N ASP A 197 23.95 30.16 -7.93
CA ASP A 197 24.92 29.10 -8.16
C ASP A 197 24.92 28.15 -6.96
N VAL A 198 24.34 26.97 -7.15
CA VAL A 198 23.85 26.15 -6.04
C VAL A 198 24.73 24.92 -5.84
N HIS A 199 25.17 24.70 -4.60
CA HIS A 199 25.77 23.45 -4.14
C HIS A 199 25.07 22.94 -2.86
N GLY A 200 25.46 21.76 -2.39
CA GLY A 200 24.89 21.14 -1.19
C GLY A 200 24.16 19.82 -1.47
N LYS A 201 23.18 19.47 -0.65
CA LYS A 201 22.50 18.16 -0.68
C LYS A 201 20.99 18.29 -0.48
N LEU A 202 20.23 17.51 -1.25
CA LEU A 202 18.82 17.22 -1.01
C LEU A 202 18.68 15.73 -0.71
N VAL A 203 18.07 15.38 0.42
CA VAL A 203 17.91 13.99 0.84
C VAL A 203 16.48 13.71 1.24
N ALA A 204 15.92 12.63 0.70
CA ALA A 204 14.59 12.14 1.01
C ALA A 204 14.63 10.92 1.94
N TYR A 205 13.74 10.93 2.93
CA TYR A 205 13.52 9.88 3.91
C TYR A 205 12.03 9.53 3.94
N SER A 206 11.72 8.26 4.21
CA SER A 206 10.39 7.88 4.71
C SER A 206 10.38 8.08 6.23
N SER A 207 9.33 8.61 6.83
CA SER A 207 9.25 8.78 8.30
C SER A 207 9.06 7.47 9.05
N THR A 208 8.48 6.45 8.40
CA THR A 208 8.32 5.09 8.94
C THR A 208 9.01 4.06 8.03
N GLY A 209 9.44 2.92 8.60
CA GLY A 209 10.11 1.83 7.86
C GLY A 209 11.61 1.69 8.10
N TYR A 210 12.16 2.28 9.17
CA TYR A 210 13.54 1.99 9.61
C TYR A 210 13.54 1.05 10.82
N PRO A 211 14.63 0.29 11.04
CA PRO A 211 14.81 -0.40 12.30
C PRO A 211 14.85 0.64 13.42
N ASP A 212 14.00 0.51 14.43
CA ASP A 212 13.96 1.42 15.59
C ASP A 212 15.33 1.52 16.30
N ASN A 213 16.17 0.51 16.10
CA ASN A 213 17.50 0.37 16.70
C ASN A 213 18.65 0.86 15.80
N ALA A 214 18.38 1.35 14.58
CA ALA A 214 19.44 1.81 13.68
C ALA A 214 20.06 3.11 14.18
N ASN A 215 21.39 3.15 14.26
CA ASN A 215 22.10 4.36 14.66
C ASN A 215 22.03 5.45 13.57
N ALA A 216 22.44 6.68 13.90
CA ALA A 216 22.34 7.81 12.97
C ALA A 216 23.16 7.61 11.67
N GLU A 217 24.25 6.85 11.73
CA GLU A 217 25.09 6.53 10.56
C GLU A 217 24.41 5.51 9.65
N GLU A 218 23.76 4.48 10.21
CA GLU A 218 23.01 3.48 9.46
C GLU A 218 21.79 4.09 8.76
N LYS A 219 21.11 5.04 9.41
CA LYS A 219 19.99 5.79 8.81
C LYS A 219 20.38 6.56 7.56
N CYS A 220 21.66 6.91 7.40
CA CYS A 220 22.13 7.62 6.20
C CYS A 220 22.14 6.73 4.96
N TYR A 221 22.28 5.40 5.11
CA TYR A 221 22.24 4.46 3.99
C TYR A 221 20.81 4.21 3.48
N PHE A 222 19.81 4.34 4.34
CA PHE A 222 18.39 4.20 3.97
C PHE A 222 17.74 5.54 3.59
N SER A 223 18.53 6.43 2.98
CA SER A 223 18.08 7.73 2.50
C SER A 223 18.30 7.83 0.99
N ARG A 224 17.40 8.54 0.28
CA ARG A 224 17.55 8.79 -1.16
C ARG A 224 18.20 10.14 -1.36
N THR A 225 19.38 10.17 -1.97
CA THR A 225 20.02 11.43 -2.35
C THR A 225 19.41 11.91 -3.66
N LEU A 226 18.63 12.99 -3.61
CA LEU A 226 17.96 13.56 -4.78
C LEU A 226 18.89 14.54 -5.53
N PHE A 227 19.74 15.25 -4.79
CA PHE A 227 20.74 16.17 -5.35
C PHE A 227 21.96 16.18 -4.42
N LYS A 228 23.16 16.26 -5.01
CA LYS A 228 24.42 16.39 -4.28
C LYS A 228 25.45 17.09 -5.14
N LYS A 229 26.02 18.18 -4.62
CA LYS A 229 27.15 18.93 -5.18
C LYS A 229 28.09 19.33 -4.05
N GLN A 230 29.38 19.05 -4.21
CA GLN A 230 30.42 19.38 -3.22
C GLN A 230 30.72 20.89 -3.24
N ASP A 231 31.44 21.41 -2.24
CA ASP A 231 31.70 22.87 -2.10
C ASP A 231 32.51 23.47 -3.25
N ASN A 232 33.22 22.65 -4.02
CA ASN A 232 33.95 23.05 -5.22
C ASN A 232 33.17 22.80 -6.52
N GLU A 233 31.93 22.30 -6.43
CA GLU A 233 31.04 22.08 -7.56
C GLU A 233 29.74 22.85 -7.36
N SER A 234 29.27 23.52 -8.39
CA SER A 234 28.01 24.25 -8.32
C SER A 234 27.21 24.08 -9.61
N VAL A 235 25.90 24.26 -9.51
CA VAL A 235 24.99 24.28 -10.64
C VAL A 235 24.34 25.64 -10.71
N ARG A 236 24.56 26.32 -11.84
CA ARG A 236 23.89 27.58 -12.16
C ARG A 236 22.41 27.31 -12.44
N VAL A 237 21.53 27.95 -11.69
CA VAL A 237 20.07 27.84 -11.81
C VAL A 237 19.48 29.23 -11.99
N GLU A 238 18.66 29.39 -13.03
CA GLU A 238 17.95 30.64 -13.30
C GLU A 238 16.62 30.66 -12.53
N ALA A 239 16.18 31.85 -12.11
CA ALA A 239 14.86 32.01 -11.50
C ALA A 239 13.75 31.53 -12.45
N GLY A 240 12.84 30.72 -11.93
CA GLY A 240 11.79 30.05 -12.69
C GLY A 240 12.22 28.73 -13.34
N SER A 241 13.48 28.31 -13.20
CA SER A 241 13.97 27.02 -13.70
C SER A 241 14.03 25.95 -12.61
N SER A 242 13.84 24.69 -13.01
CA SER A 242 13.88 23.54 -12.10
C SER A 242 15.33 23.07 -11.88
N LEU A 243 15.69 22.80 -10.64
CA LEU A 243 16.97 22.19 -10.29
C LEU A 243 16.98 20.75 -10.81
N LYS A 244 18.00 20.41 -11.61
CA LYS A 244 18.17 19.06 -12.11
C LYS A 244 18.58 18.12 -10.98
N LEU A 245 17.65 17.29 -10.54
CA LEU A 245 17.90 16.24 -9.55
C LEU A 245 18.63 15.05 -10.19
N ALA A 246 19.46 14.36 -9.41
CA ALA A 246 20.04 13.07 -9.79
C ALA A 246 18.94 12.00 -9.88
N ARG A 247 18.02 12.02 -8.91
CA ARG A 247 16.86 11.15 -8.83
C ARG A 247 15.66 11.95 -8.34
N TYR A 248 14.51 11.75 -8.97
CA TYR A 248 13.29 12.49 -8.66
C TYR A 248 12.05 11.60 -8.48
N VAL A 249 12.09 10.34 -8.89
CA VAL A 249 11.05 9.33 -8.60
C VAL A 249 11.53 8.41 -7.49
N ILE A 250 10.75 8.31 -6.41
CA ILE A 250 11.06 7.47 -5.25
C ILE A 250 9.81 6.72 -4.79
N GLY A 251 9.97 5.46 -4.36
CA GLY A 251 8.90 4.72 -3.69
C GLY A 251 8.73 5.19 -2.26
N VAL A 252 7.52 5.41 -1.77
CA VAL A 252 7.22 5.83 -0.39
C VAL A 252 6.09 4.96 0.17
N PRO A 253 6.22 4.36 1.37
CA PRO A 253 5.14 3.60 1.98
C PRO A 253 3.87 4.44 2.10
N GLY A 254 2.70 3.86 1.83
CA GLY A 254 1.43 4.58 1.84
C GLY A 254 0.94 5.02 3.22
N TYR A 255 1.60 4.52 4.27
CA TYR A 255 1.39 4.87 5.68
C TYR A 255 2.56 5.67 6.26
N SER A 256 3.44 6.22 5.41
CA SER A 256 4.59 7.03 5.80
C SER A 256 4.49 8.41 5.17
N SER A 257 4.95 9.44 5.88
CA SER A 257 5.27 10.71 5.24
C SER A 257 6.61 10.63 4.50
N LEU A 258 6.76 11.46 3.47
CA LEU A 258 8.02 11.75 2.79
C LEU A 258 8.66 12.99 3.42
N GLU A 259 9.82 12.82 4.02
CA GLU A 259 10.63 13.92 4.56
C GLU A 259 11.74 14.28 3.57
N ILE A 260 11.82 15.55 3.17
CA ILE A 260 12.89 16.07 2.32
C ILE A 260 13.72 17.06 3.14
N LYS A 261 14.97 16.68 3.42
CA LYS A 261 15.96 17.56 4.04
C LYS A 261 16.66 18.37 2.94
N VAL A 262 16.46 19.68 3.00
CA VAL A 262 17.08 20.67 2.15
C VAL A 262 18.30 21.23 2.88
N ASP A 263 19.48 21.10 2.28
CA ASP A 263 20.73 21.75 2.71
C ASP A 263 21.45 22.28 1.47
N LEU A 264 21.05 23.46 1.00
CA LEU A 264 21.57 24.08 -0.21
C LEU A 264 22.23 25.41 0.10
N VAL A 265 23.29 25.73 -0.62
CA VAL A 265 24.03 26.99 -0.49
C VAL A 265 24.15 27.67 -1.84
N ASP A 266 23.88 28.98 -1.88
CA ASP A 266 24.14 29.82 -3.05
C ASP A 266 25.52 30.50 -2.94
N CYS A 267 26.42 30.16 -3.86
CA CYS A 267 27.78 30.70 -3.90
C CYS A 267 27.83 32.18 -4.32
N LEU A 268 26.82 32.70 -5.04
CA LEU A 268 26.85 34.07 -5.58
C LEU A 268 26.54 35.12 -4.52
N SER A 269 25.57 34.85 -3.64
CA SER A 269 25.20 35.74 -2.53
C SER A 269 26.11 35.58 -1.30
N GLY A 270 27.00 34.59 -1.31
CA GLY A 270 28.16 34.48 -0.43
C GLY A 270 27.95 33.82 0.94
N TRP A 271 26.73 33.69 1.48
CA TRP A 271 26.51 33.12 2.84
C TRP A 271 25.12 32.48 3.07
N GLN A 272 24.32 32.23 2.03
CA GLN A 272 22.94 31.79 2.26
C GLN A 272 22.79 30.29 2.21
N THR A 273 22.47 29.69 3.37
CA THR A 273 22.15 28.26 3.47
C THR A 273 20.65 28.07 3.66
N ALA A 274 20.01 27.41 2.69
CA ALA A 274 18.68 26.86 2.84
C ALA A 274 18.77 25.54 3.62
N LYS A 275 18.63 25.60 4.95
CA LYS A 275 18.55 24.42 5.84
C LYS A 275 17.14 24.25 6.38
N LYS A 276 16.38 23.30 5.84
CA LYS A 276 15.01 23.02 6.28
C LYS A 276 14.64 21.56 6.03
N THR A 277 13.85 20.97 6.93
CA THR A 277 13.19 19.68 6.67
C THR A 277 11.75 19.96 6.27
N LEU A 278 11.35 19.43 5.13
CA LEU A 278 9.99 19.50 4.60
C LEU A 278 9.33 18.14 4.77
N MET A 279 8.07 18.11 5.20
CA MET A 279 7.34 16.87 5.44
C MET A 279 6.08 16.85 4.59
N PHE A 280 6.04 15.95 3.62
CA PHE A 280 4.92 15.72 2.73
C PHE A 280 4.18 14.49 3.22
N GLN A 281 2.94 14.67 3.65
CA GLN A 281 2.14 13.52 4.06
C GLN A 281 1.76 12.75 2.81
N SER A 282 1.88 11.42 2.83
CA SER A 282 1.32 10.58 1.78
C SER A 282 -0.20 10.70 1.83
N LYS A 283 -0.72 11.77 1.22
CA LYS A 283 -2.13 12.11 1.26
C LYS A 283 -2.85 11.41 0.13
N TYR A 284 -4.13 11.16 0.39
CA TYR A 284 -5.08 10.47 -0.47
C TYR A 284 -5.41 11.21 -1.78
N ILE A 285 -4.81 12.40 -2.03
CA ILE A 285 -5.10 13.26 -3.18
C ILE A 285 -4.03 13.06 -4.25
N LEU A 286 -4.24 12.03 -5.07
CA LEU A 286 -3.34 11.68 -6.16
C LEU A 286 -3.36 12.69 -7.30
N GLY A 287 -2.20 12.92 -7.92
CA GLY A 287 -2.01 13.85 -9.03
C GLY A 287 -2.08 15.34 -8.68
N SER A 288 -2.52 15.70 -7.47
CA SER A 288 -2.41 17.08 -6.99
C SER A 288 -1.04 17.33 -6.36
N PRO A 289 -0.27 18.31 -6.85
CA PRO A 289 1.03 18.64 -6.27
C PRO A 289 0.86 19.17 -4.84
N GLU A 290 1.53 18.55 -3.87
CA GLU A 290 1.77 19.16 -2.56
C GLU A 290 3.04 20.02 -2.66
N MET A 291 3.00 21.23 -2.14
CA MET A 291 4.03 22.22 -2.33
C MET A 291 4.43 22.84 -0.99
N GLN A 292 5.73 22.93 -0.74
CA GLN A 292 6.27 23.65 0.40
C GLN A 292 7.44 24.52 -0.01
N ASP A 293 7.48 25.71 0.57
CA ASP A 293 8.50 26.70 0.27
C ASP A 293 9.57 26.74 1.38
N VAL A 294 10.81 26.94 0.95
CA VAL A 294 11.95 27.32 1.79
C VAL A 294 12.31 28.75 1.44
N VAL A 295 12.04 29.67 2.35
CA VAL A 295 12.42 31.08 2.18
C VAL A 295 13.92 31.20 2.31
N VAL A 296 14.55 31.82 1.31
CA VAL A 296 15.97 32.22 1.32
C VAL A 296 16.04 33.72 1.10
N GLN A 297 17.17 34.36 1.37
CA GLN A 297 17.26 35.82 1.24
C GLN A 297 17.42 36.19 -0.25
N GLY A 298 16.40 36.79 -0.85
CA GLY A 298 16.37 37.12 -2.29
C GLY A 298 15.55 36.17 -3.15
N GLY A 299 14.89 35.18 -2.56
CA GLY A 299 13.99 34.28 -3.28
C GLY A 299 13.35 33.20 -2.42
N LEU A 300 12.78 32.19 -3.06
CA LEU A 300 12.27 31.00 -2.40
C LEU A 300 12.64 29.76 -3.23
N ILE A 301 12.88 28.67 -2.52
CA ILE A 301 13.03 27.33 -3.09
C ILE A 301 11.71 26.62 -2.88
N LYS A 302 11.05 26.27 -3.97
CA LYS A 302 9.76 25.60 -3.97
C LYS A 302 9.96 24.12 -4.25
N VAL A 303 9.64 23.30 -3.27
CA VAL A 303 9.69 21.84 -3.40
C VAL A 303 8.28 21.33 -3.61
N THR A 304 8.07 20.64 -4.72
CA THR A 304 6.79 20.07 -5.13
C THR A 304 6.88 18.56 -5.13
N VAL A 305 5.91 17.89 -4.52
CA VAL A 305 5.75 16.45 -4.54
C VAL A 305 4.44 16.11 -5.22
N VAL A 306 4.51 15.30 -6.27
CA VAL A 306 3.33 14.72 -6.93
C VAL A 306 3.26 13.24 -6.58
N TRP A 307 2.17 12.85 -5.93
CA TRP A 307 1.88 11.46 -5.62
C TRP A 307 1.24 10.79 -6.83
N ASN A 308 1.91 9.79 -7.38
CA ASN A 308 1.45 9.03 -8.54
C ASN A 308 1.04 7.62 -8.14
N HIS A 309 -0.03 7.13 -8.77
CA HIS A 309 -0.39 5.73 -8.73
C HIS A 309 0.71 4.90 -9.39
N VAL A 310 0.89 3.70 -8.87
CA VAL A 310 1.56 2.64 -9.62
C VAL A 310 0.53 2.18 -10.67
N THR A 311 0.54 2.85 -11.82
CA THR A 311 -0.48 2.67 -12.86
C THR A 311 -0.47 1.24 -13.37
N ASP A 312 -1.45 0.47 -12.94
CA ASP A 312 -2.09 -0.57 -13.74
C ASP A 312 -3.44 -0.87 -13.09
N THR A 313 -4.48 -0.11 -13.44
CA THR A 313 -5.86 -0.60 -13.33
C THR A 313 -5.96 -1.81 -14.24
N CYS A 314 -5.80 -2.99 -13.65
CA CYS A 314 -5.89 -4.24 -14.36
C CYS A 314 -7.36 -4.59 -14.50
N GLY A 315 -7.94 -4.38 -15.69
CA GLY A 315 -9.12 -5.18 -16.01
C GLY A 315 -8.73 -6.65 -15.91
N VAL A 316 -9.50 -7.45 -15.19
CA VAL A 316 -9.24 -8.89 -14.97
C VAL A 316 -10.25 -9.70 -15.77
N TYR A 317 -9.77 -10.71 -16.50
CA TYR A 317 -10.58 -11.68 -17.20
C TYR A 317 -10.14 -13.11 -16.84
N GLY A 318 -10.95 -14.11 -17.18
CA GLY A 318 -10.70 -15.51 -16.87
C GLY A 318 -11.81 -16.14 -16.03
N THR A 319 -11.51 -17.20 -15.28
CA THR A 319 -12.47 -17.99 -14.52
C THR A 319 -12.05 -18.28 -13.09
N ILE A 320 -13.01 -18.20 -12.17
CA ILE A 320 -12.95 -18.83 -10.84
C ILE A 320 -14.05 -19.88 -10.80
N MET A 321 -13.67 -21.12 -10.55
CA MET A 321 -14.57 -22.25 -10.55
C MET A 321 -14.42 -23.04 -9.25
N VAL A 322 -15.53 -23.47 -8.67
CA VAL A 322 -15.55 -24.43 -7.57
C VAL A 322 -16.18 -25.72 -8.05
N ASP A 323 -15.50 -26.82 -7.82
CA ASP A 323 -15.99 -28.18 -8.02
C ASP A 323 -16.24 -28.78 -6.63
N ASP A 324 -17.51 -29.00 -6.28
CA ASP A 324 -17.91 -29.59 -5.01
C ASP A 324 -18.04 -31.13 -5.06
N GLY A 325 -17.56 -31.76 -6.15
CA GLY A 325 -17.70 -33.19 -6.39
C GLY A 325 -19.07 -33.60 -6.94
N LEU A 326 -20.04 -32.68 -7.00
CA LEU A 326 -21.36 -32.88 -7.62
C LEU A 326 -21.53 -32.03 -8.87
N ALA A 327 -20.95 -30.83 -8.90
CA ALA A 327 -20.97 -29.94 -10.05
C ALA A 327 -19.82 -28.93 -10.03
N GLU A 328 -19.41 -28.50 -11.22
CA GLU A 328 -18.57 -27.32 -11.41
C GLU A 328 -19.45 -26.05 -11.44
N VAL A 329 -19.17 -25.10 -10.54
CA VAL A 329 -19.86 -23.82 -10.40
C VAL A 329 -18.87 -22.69 -10.64
N PHE A 330 -19.12 -21.89 -11.68
CA PHE A 330 -18.34 -20.68 -11.94
C PHE A 330 -18.79 -19.55 -11.02
N ILE A 331 -17.88 -19.08 -10.18
CA ILE A 331 -18.07 -17.89 -9.32
C ILE A 331 -17.67 -16.62 -10.08
N PHE A 332 -16.72 -16.74 -11.01
CA PHE A 332 -16.32 -15.67 -11.91
C PHE A 332 -16.08 -16.24 -13.30
N LYS A 333 -16.57 -15.54 -14.32
CA LYS A 333 -16.24 -15.81 -15.71
C LYS A 333 -16.33 -14.53 -16.52
N ARG A 334 -15.19 -14.12 -17.08
CA ARG A 334 -15.06 -12.94 -17.96
C ARG A 334 -14.14 -13.26 -19.12
N GLU A 335 -14.47 -12.72 -20.27
CA GLU A 335 -13.67 -12.87 -21.49
C GLU A 335 -12.69 -11.70 -21.62
N GLU A 336 -11.59 -11.91 -22.34
CA GLU A 336 -10.53 -10.90 -22.53
C GLU A 336 -11.04 -9.61 -23.17
N ASN A 337 -12.05 -9.68 -24.03
CA ASN A 337 -12.69 -8.54 -24.68
C ASN A 337 -13.69 -7.79 -23.79
N HIS A 338 -14.06 -8.37 -22.64
CA HIS A 338 -14.95 -7.79 -21.63
C HIS A 338 -14.39 -8.04 -20.23
N PRO A 339 -13.19 -7.51 -19.92
CA PRO A 339 -12.57 -7.68 -18.63
C PRO A 339 -13.40 -6.97 -17.55
N GLU A 340 -13.52 -7.57 -16.37
CA GLU A 340 -14.07 -6.88 -15.21
C GLU A 340 -13.03 -5.85 -14.77
N ILE A 341 -13.42 -4.58 -14.68
CA ILE A 341 -12.54 -3.58 -14.09
C ILE A 341 -12.55 -3.83 -12.58
N VAL A 342 -11.54 -4.56 -12.11
CA VAL A 342 -11.34 -4.79 -10.68
C VAL A 342 -10.68 -3.55 -10.13
N ASP A 343 -11.44 -2.80 -9.35
CA ASP A 343 -10.88 -1.76 -8.51
C ASP A 343 -9.95 -2.41 -7.45
N PRO A 344 -8.67 -2.01 -7.35
CA PRO A 344 -7.72 -2.52 -6.36
C PRO A 344 -8.13 -2.33 -4.90
N SER A 345 -9.22 -1.60 -4.62
CA SER A 345 -9.88 -1.55 -3.29
C SER A 345 -10.47 -2.90 -2.83
N GLY A 346 -10.39 -3.96 -3.63
CA GLY A 346 -10.79 -5.31 -3.25
C GLY A 346 -12.31 -5.54 -3.27
N ASN A 347 -13.07 -4.63 -3.89
CA ASN A 347 -14.52 -4.76 -4.05
C ASN A 347 -14.92 -4.77 -5.53
N SER A 348 -14.38 -5.71 -6.32
CA SER A 348 -15.20 -6.18 -7.44
C SER A 348 -16.31 -7.04 -6.84
N LEU A 349 -17.56 -6.59 -6.98
CA LEU A 349 -18.74 -7.39 -6.69
C LEU A 349 -18.72 -8.60 -7.62
N LEU A 350 -18.09 -9.70 -7.17
CA LEU A 350 -18.35 -10.98 -7.77
C LEU A 350 -19.83 -11.28 -7.55
N LEU A 351 -20.54 -11.31 -8.67
CA LEU A 351 -21.96 -11.56 -8.80
C LEU A 351 -22.42 -12.78 -8.00
N ASP A 352 -23.68 -12.68 -7.60
CA ASP A 352 -24.48 -13.68 -6.90
C ASP A 352 -24.06 -15.13 -7.19
N ILE A 353 -23.53 -15.78 -6.15
CA ILE A 353 -23.65 -17.22 -6.04
C ILE A 353 -25.15 -17.49 -5.82
N HIS A 354 -25.90 -17.68 -6.90
CA HIS A 354 -27.31 -18.11 -6.83
C HIS A 354 -27.47 -19.57 -6.37
N ARG A 355 -26.35 -20.30 -6.19
CA ARG A 355 -26.36 -21.72 -5.85
C ARG A 355 -25.37 -22.03 -4.73
N GLU A 356 -25.88 -22.54 -3.62
CA GLU A 356 -25.08 -23.01 -2.49
C GLU A 356 -24.00 -24.01 -2.93
N ILE A 357 -22.79 -23.88 -2.37
CA ILE A 357 -21.71 -24.85 -2.54
C ILE A 357 -21.93 -25.94 -1.50
N ILE A 358 -22.19 -27.17 -1.94
CA ILE A 358 -22.62 -28.27 -1.08
C ILE A 358 -21.56 -29.36 -1.12
N GLY A 359 -20.72 -29.47 -0.09
CA GLY A 359 -19.72 -30.54 -0.01
C GLY A 359 -18.76 -30.42 1.17
N GLY A 360 -18.33 -31.56 1.71
CA GLY A 360 -17.29 -31.63 2.75
C GLY A 360 -15.87 -31.39 2.21
N ASP A 361 -15.66 -31.67 0.92
CA ASP A 361 -14.45 -31.38 0.15
C ASP A 361 -14.86 -30.67 -1.15
N PHE A 362 -14.15 -29.61 -1.52
CA PHE A 362 -14.32 -28.94 -2.81
C PHE A 362 -12.95 -28.53 -3.36
N VAL A 363 -12.85 -28.47 -4.69
CA VAL A 363 -11.66 -28.01 -5.40
C VAL A 363 -11.98 -26.67 -6.04
N MET A 364 -11.22 -25.64 -5.68
CA MET A 364 -11.30 -24.35 -6.37
C MET A 364 -10.20 -24.29 -7.44
N LYS A 365 -10.60 -23.97 -8.68
CA LYS A 365 -9.68 -23.72 -9.80
C LYS A 365 -9.75 -22.24 -10.19
N LEU A 366 -8.57 -21.62 -10.30
CA LEU A 366 -8.42 -20.22 -10.71
C LEU A 366 -7.58 -20.12 -11.96
N ASP A 367 -8.09 -19.40 -12.96
CA ASP A 367 -7.35 -18.98 -14.15
C ASP A 367 -7.73 -17.54 -14.44
N LEU A 368 -6.94 -16.58 -13.94
CA LEU A 368 -7.23 -15.15 -14.02
C LEU A 368 -6.05 -14.40 -14.61
N LYS A 369 -6.35 -13.51 -15.55
CA LYS A 369 -5.39 -12.71 -16.30
C LYS A 369 -5.81 -11.26 -16.32
N ASP A 370 -4.87 -10.35 -16.36
CA ASP A 370 -5.18 -8.95 -16.62
C ASP A 370 -5.31 -8.65 -18.12
N VAL A 371 -5.73 -7.44 -18.47
CA VAL A 371 -5.83 -6.95 -19.86
C VAL A 371 -4.54 -7.02 -20.67
N LYS A 372 -3.38 -7.23 -20.04
CA LYS A 372 -2.10 -7.44 -20.71
C LYS A 372 -1.75 -8.93 -20.83
N GLY A 373 -2.69 -9.82 -20.49
CA GLY A 373 -2.53 -11.28 -20.48
C GLY A 373 -1.67 -11.80 -19.33
N ARG A 374 -1.32 -10.97 -18.34
CA ARG A 374 -0.48 -11.39 -17.20
C ARG A 374 -1.35 -12.14 -16.20
N ALA A 375 -0.91 -13.32 -15.76
CA ALA A 375 -1.59 -14.04 -14.68
C ALA A 375 -1.67 -13.15 -13.43
N VAL A 376 -2.86 -13.04 -12.84
CA VAL A 376 -3.10 -12.20 -11.68
C VAL A 376 -2.87 -13.04 -10.42
N ASN A 377 -1.79 -12.75 -9.68
CA ASN A 377 -1.58 -13.32 -8.36
C ASN A 377 -2.50 -12.58 -7.37
N MET A 378 -3.53 -13.27 -6.89
CA MET A 378 -4.47 -12.77 -5.88
C MET A 378 -4.44 -13.68 -4.67
N ALA A 379 -4.36 -13.10 -3.46
CA ALA A 379 -4.55 -13.88 -2.25
C ALA A 379 -6.05 -14.10 -2.04
N LEU A 380 -6.43 -15.37 -2.05
CA LEU A 380 -7.78 -15.82 -1.77
C LEU A 380 -7.95 -15.97 -0.28
N GLN A 381 -8.56 -14.98 0.40
CA GLN A 381 -8.92 -15.19 1.80
C GLN A 381 -10.21 -15.99 1.88
N LEU A 382 -10.06 -17.31 1.88
CA LEU A 382 -11.15 -18.25 2.08
C LEU A 382 -11.44 -18.37 3.58
N CYS A 383 -12.44 -17.63 4.06
CA CYS A 383 -12.86 -17.73 5.45
C CYS A 383 -13.86 -18.90 5.57
N ILE A 384 -13.34 -20.11 5.80
CA ILE A 384 -14.18 -21.27 6.14
C ILE A 384 -14.39 -21.23 7.65
N THR A 385 -15.62 -20.97 8.08
CA THR A 385 -16.00 -21.15 9.49
C THR A 385 -16.55 -22.55 9.69
N PRO A 386 -15.86 -23.45 10.42
CA PRO A 386 -16.36 -24.77 10.75
C PRO A 386 -17.39 -24.63 11.88
N SER A 387 -18.61 -24.26 11.53
CA SER A 387 -19.72 -24.17 12.48
C SER A 387 -21.00 -24.43 11.73
N PHE A 388 -22.01 -24.98 12.40
CA PHE A 388 -23.38 -25.01 11.88
C PHE A 388 -23.77 -23.59 11.47
N LEU A 389 -23.85 -23.34 10.16
CA LEU A 389 -24.21 -22.04 9.61
C LEU A 389 -25.71 -22.03 9.32
N ILE A 390 -26.32 -20.89 9.61
CA ILE A 390 -27.73 -20.61 9.34
C ILE A 390 -27.77 -19.56 8.23
N GLN A 391 -28.64 -19.76 7.24
CA GLN A 391 -28.87 -18.77 6.21
C GLN A 391 -29.73 -17.64 6.79
N ALA A 392 -29.26 -16.40 6.63
CA ALA A 392 -29.96 -15.19 7.03
C ALA A 392 -30.28 -14.35 5.80
N LYS A 393 -31.56 -14.32 5.42
CA LYS A 393 -32.05 -13.45 4.36
C LYS A 393 -32.52 -12.13 4.95
N VAL A 394 -31.74 -11.09 4.72
CA VAL A 394 -31.92 -9.74 5.25
C VAL A 394 -32.82 -8.94 4.31
N LYS A 395 -33.80 -8.25 4.89
CA LYS A 395 -34.64 -7.24 4.24
C LYS A 395 -34.64 -5.98 5.08
N VAL A 396 -34.57 -4.82 4.43
CA VAL A 396 -34.54 -3.51 5.09
C VAL A 396 -35.63 -2.65 4.51
N LEU A 397 -36.53 -2.17 5.37
CA LEU A 397 -37.63 -1.30 5.01
C LEU A 397 -37.36 0.11 5.55
N LEU A 398 -37.51 1.11 4.69
CA LEU A 398 -37.57 2.50 5.11
C LEU A 398 -39.01 2.83 5.52
N LEU A 399 -39.21 3.41 6.69
CA LEU A 399 -40.53 3.84 7.17
C LEU A 399 -40.47 5.33 7.54
N SER A 400 -41.57 6.04 7.32
CA SER A 400 -41.75 7.45 7.75
C SER A 400 -42.67 7.50 8.96
N ASP A 401 -42.32 8.29 9.97
CA ASP A 401 -43.14 8.45 11.18
C ASP A 401 -44.28 9.47 10.99
N ASP A 402 -44.15 10.37 10.02
CA ASP A 402 -45.11 11.44 9.70
C ASP A 402 -46.18 11.05 8.66
N GLY A 403 -46.10 9.84 8.09
CA GLY A 403 -46.98 9.40 7.01
C GLY A 403 -46.77 10.16 5.69
N GLY A 404 -45.63 10.83 5.52
CA GLY A 404 -45.26 11.55 4.31
C GLY A 404 -45.33 10.66 3.07
N CYS A 405 -45.99 11.16 2.01
CA CYS A 405 -46.30 10.41 0.78
C CYS A 405 -45.30 10.68 -0.36
N GLY A 406 -44.14 11.27 -0.07
CA GLY A 406 -43.12 11.65 -1.06
C GLY A 406 -41.97 10.66 -1.17
N CYS A 407 -41.31 10.60 -2.34
CA CYS A 407 -40.07 9.85 -2.51
C CYS A 407 -38.94 10.51 -1.72
N VAL A 408 -38.15 9.70 -1.01
CA VAL A 408 -37.00 10.13 -0.21
C VAL A 408 -35.74 9.64 -0.90
N GLY A 409 -34.76 10.53 -1.08
CA GLY A 409 -33.43 10.16 -1.52
C GLY A 409 -32.68 9.50 -0.38
N VAL A 410 -32.28 8.24 -0.57
CA VAL A 410 -31.53 7.46 0.41
C VAL A 410 -30.10 7.26 -0.07
N MET A 411 -29.15 7.62 0.79
CA MET A 411 -27.72 7.35 0.61
C MET A 411 -27.11 6.93 1.94
N GLY A 412 -26.05 6.14 1.91
CA GLY A 412 -25.37 5.63 3.10
C GLY A 412 -24.75 4.25 2.90
N ARG A 413 -24.52 3.56 4.02
CA ARG A 413 -23.98 2.20 4.08
C ARG A 413 -24.74 1.33 5.07
N LEU A 414 -24.84 0.04 4.73
CA LEU A 414 -25.24 -1.03 5.64
C LEU A 414 -24.13 -2.09 5.67
N LEU A 415 -23.55 -2.32 6.84
CA LEU A 415 -22.50 -3.30 7.06
C LEU A 415 -23.02 -4.39 8.00
N ALA A 416 -22.89 -5.65 7.60
CA ALA A 416 -23.25 -6.79 8.44
C ALA A 416 -22.00 -7.49 8.97
N GLN A 417 -21.91 -7.64 10.29
CA GLN A 417 -20.79 -8.22 11.02
C GLN A 417 -21.28 -9.20 12.10
N TYR A 418 -20.35 -9.87 12.78
CA TYR A 418 -20.68 -10.87 13.79
C TYR A 418 -20.08 -10.53 15.16
N SER A 419 -20.90 -10.61 16.21
CA SER A 419 -20.56 -10.13 17.55
C SER A 419 -19.40 -10.85 18.25
N ASN A 420 -19.13 -12.11 17.88
CA ASN A 420 -18.20 -12.99 18.62
C ASN A 420 -16.87 -13.22 17.91
N TYR A 421 -16.63 -12.57 16.78
CA TYR A 421 -15.38 -12.69 16.07
C TYR A 421 -14.38 -11.63 16.57
N LYS A 422 -13.34 -12.05 17.29
CA LYS A 422 -12.22 -11.16 17.65
C LYS A 422 -11.29 -11.02 16.46
N TYR A 423 -11.21 -9.82 15.91
CA TYR A 423 -10.25 -9.50 14.85
C TYR A 423 -8.86 -9.28 15.47
N SER A 424 -7.84 -9.90 14.89
CA SER A 424 -6.45 -9.70 15.32
C SER A 424 -5.87 -8.36 14.85
N THR A 425 -6.49 -7.72 13.85
CA THR A 425 -6.04 -6.42 13.31
C THR A 425 -7.24 -5.51 12.95
N PRO A 426 -7.07 -4.17 12.97
CA PRO A 426 -8.06 -3.21 12.45
C PRO A 426 -8.39 -3.46 10.97
N TYR A 427 -7.39 -3.84 10.17
CA TYR A 427 -7.57 -4.28 8.79
C TYR A 427 -8.54 -5.47 8.71
N GLY A 428 -8.37 -6.49 9.55
CA GLY A 428 -9.29 -7.62 9.61
C GLY A 428 -10.74 -7.24 9.96
N ARG A 429 -10.97 -6.10 10.61
CA ARG A 429 -12.30 -5.59 10.99
C ARG A 429 -13.02 -4.96 9.79
N GLU A 430 -12.34 -4.14 9.00
CA GLU A 430 -12.95 -3.41 7.88
C GLU A 430 -13.31 -4.32 6.68
N TYR A 431 -12.48 -5.32 6.40
CA TYR A 431 -12.65 -6.18 5.21
C TYR A 431 -13.47 -7.47 5.46
N ARG A 432 -13.95 -7.70 6.69
CA ARG A 432 -14.77 -8.89 7.04
C ARG A 432 -16.27 -8.63 7.20
N CYS A 433 -16.69 -7.37 7.13
CA CYS A 433 -18.10 -7.02 7.11
C CYS A 433 -18.72 -7.30 5.73
N SER A 434 -19.92 -7.87 5.70
CA SER A 434 -20.70 -7.93 4.45
C SER A 434 -21.35 -6.58 4.19
N ILE A 435 -20.97 -5.96 3.08
CA ILE A 435 -21.63 -4.75 2.61
C ILE A 435 -22.98 -5.14 2.00
N LEU A 436 -24.08 -4.77 2.66
CA LEU A 436 -25.43 -5.05 2.16
C LEU A 436 -25.90 -3.92 1.22
N PHE A 437 -25.52 -2.69 1.54
CA PHE A 437 -25.85 -1.48 0.78
C PHE A 437 -24.70 -0.47 0.89
N ASN A 438 -24.36 0.21 -0.20
CA ASN A 438 -23.33 1.25 -0.22
C ASN A 438 -23.59 2.26 -1.35
N LYS A 439 -24.07 3.44 -0.99
CA LYS A 439 -24.35 4.56 -1.90
C LYS A 439 -23.91 5.84 -1.21
N ARG A 440 -22.72 6.36 -1.52
CA ARG A 440 -22.11 7.46 -0.75
C ARG A 440 -22.13 8.81 -1.48
N HIS A 441 -22.60 8.83 -2.72
CA HIS A 441 -22.71 10.06 -3.51
C HIS A 441 -24.17 10.48 -3.70
N PRO A 442 -24.47 11.79 -3.68
CA PRO A 442 -25.80 12.31 -3.94
C PRO A 442 -26.34 11.91 -5.32
N GLU A 443 -25.46 11.78 -6.32
CA GLU A 443 -25.82 11.37 -7.69
C GLU A 443 -26.22 9.89 -7.77
N ASP A 444 -25.77 9.08 -6.81
CA ASP A 444 -26.09 7.65 -6.70
C ASP A 444 -27.26 7.39 -5.74
N CYS A 445 -27.94 8.44 -5.25
CA CYS A 445 -29.02 8.27 -4.29
C CYS A 445 -30.18 7.46 -4.88
N PHE A 446 -30.78 6.59 -4.06
CA PHE A 446 -31.99 5.88 -4.46
C PHE A 446 -33.22 6.64 -3.99
N LEU A 447 -34.11 6.98 -4.92
CA LEU A 447 -35.42 7.50 -4.59
C LEU A 447 -36.33 6.35 -4.16
N LEU A 448 -36.72 6.34 -2.89
CA LEU A 448 -37.56 5.31 -2.29
C LEU A 448 -38.80 5.92 -1.65
N ASN A 449 -39.94 5.28 -1.83
CA ASN A 449 -41.15 5.64 -1.09
C ASN A 449 -41.09 5.04 0.32
N PRO A 450 -41.55 5.73 1.37
CA PRO A 450 -41.77 5.10 2.66
C PRO A 450 -42.62 3.83 2.54
N GLY A 451 -42.17 2.75 3.18
CA GLY A 451 -42.72 1.40 3.08
C GLY A 451 -42.06 0.52 2.02
N SER A 452 -41.17 1.06 1.17
CA SER A 452 -40.43 0.27 0.18
C SER A 452 -39.17 -0.39 0.76
N GLU A 453 -38.77 -1.49 0.13
CA GLU A 453 -37.54 -2.23 0.46
C GLU A 453 -36.32 -1.57 -0.16
N LEU A 454 -35.25 -1.50 0.61
CA LEU A 454 -33.97 -0.99 0.16
C LEU A 454 -33.35 -1.97 -0.86
N PRO A 455 -32.89 -1.53 -2.04
CA PRO A 455 -32.24 -2.41 -3.00
C PRO A 455 -30.84 -2.79 -2.50
N PHE A 456 -30.61 -4.06 -2.20
CA PHE A 456 -29.29 -4.53 -1.76
C PHE A 456 -28.37 -4.91 -2.91
N SER A 457 -27.08 -4.73 -2.68
CA SER A 457 -26.05 -5.44 -3.44
C SER A 457 -25.98 -6.93 -3.05
N ARG A 458 -26.43 -7.27 -1.83
CA ARG A 458 -26.51 -8.65 -1.30
C ARG A 458 -27.55 -8.73 -0.19
N SER A 459 -28.52 -9.67 -0.31
CA SER A 459 -29.58 -9.87 0.69
C SER A 459 -29.42 -11.14 1.54
N VAL A 460 -28.45 -12.01 1.23
CA VAL A 460 -28.25 -13.28 1.94
C VAL A 460 -26.85 -13.33 2.55
N VAL A 461 -26.78 -13.58 3.86
CA VAL A 461 -25.54 -13.79 4.61
C VAL A 461 -25.62 -15.09 5.41
N ALA A 462 -24.51 -15.79 5.57
CA ALA A 462 -24.44 -16.95 6.46
C ALA A 462 -24.09 -16.49 7.88
N VAL A 463 -24.72 -17.03 8.91
CA VAL A 463 -24.46 -16.66 10.30
C VAL A 463 -24.19 -17.91 11.12
N PRO A 464 -23.08 -18.01 11.86
CA PRO A 464 -22.84 -19.13 12.76
C PRO A 464 -23.94 -19.27 13.80
N MET A 465 -24.36 -20.51 14.05
CA MET A 465 -25.35 -20.82 15.06
C MET A 465 -24.88 -20.35 16.44
N GLY A 466 -25.76 -19.65 17.16
CA GLY A 466 -25.48 -19.08 18.48
C GLY A 466 -24.76 -17.73 18.43
N TRP A 467 -24.44 -17.20 17.24
CA TRP A 467 -23.85 -15.87 17.09
C TRP A 467 -24.93 -14.82 16.82
N THR A 468 -24.56 -13.55 16.99
CA THR A 468 -25.44 -12.41 16.68
C THR A 468 -24.98 -11.77 15.38
N LEU A 469 -25.93 -11.58 14.46
CA LEU A 469 -25.74 -10.74 13.29
C LEU A 469 -25.91 -9.29 13.72
N GLU A 470 -24.85 -8.50 13.61
CA GLU A 470 -24.88 -7.07 13.88
C GLU A 470 -24.91 -6.32 12.57
N ILE A 471 -25.85 -5.39 12.41
CA ILE A 471 -25.97 -4.55 11.21
C ILE A 471 -25.69 -3.11 11.62
N GLU A 472 -24.54 -2.59 11.20
CA GLU A 472 -24.18 -1.19 11.32
C GLU A 472 -24.84 -0.40 10.20
N VAL A 473 -25.51 0.68 10.59
CA VAL A 473 -26.26 1.57 9.72
C VAL A 473 -25.61 2.93 9.78
N THR A 474 -25.32 3.53 8.62
CA THR A 474 -24.94 4.93 8.50
C THR A 474 -25.62 5.49 7.25
N MET A 475 -26.74 6.18 7.42
CA MET A 475 -27.61 6.62 6.33
C MET A 475 -27.88 8.12 6.40
N GLN A 476 -28.23 8.70 5.26
CA GLN A 476 -28.71 10.06 5.12
C GLN A 476 -29.96 10.05 4.24
N PHE A 477 -30.98 10.78 4.69
CA PHE A 477 -32.26 10.90 4.02
C PHE A 477 -32.50 12.33 3.58
N ASN A 478 -32.82 12.51 2.30
CA ASN A 478 -33.11 13.81 1.71
C ASN A 478 -34.55 13.82 1.17
N SER A 479 -35.39 14.70 1.71
CA SER A 479 -36.81 14.81 1.36
C SER A 479 -37.09 15.54 0.04
N GLN A 480 -36.06 16.10 -0.62
CA GLN A 480 -36.06 16.59 -2.00
C GLN A 480 -34.61 16.96 -2.41
N PRO A 481 -34.22 16.87 -3.69
CA PRO A 481 -32.85 17.15 -4.13
C PRO A 481 -32.41 18.63 -4.00
N ALA A 482 -33.27 19.53 -3.51
CA ALA A 482 -33.03 20.98 -3.48
C ALA A 482 -32.92 21.60 -2.07
N PHE A 483 -33.07 20.82 -0.99
CA PHE A 483 -33.01 21.34 0.39
C PHE A 483 -31.85 20.72 1.19
N SER A 484 -31.19 21.55 1.99
CA SER A 484 -29.95 21.31 2.73
C SER A 484 -30.13 20.56 4.07
N GLU A 485 -31.33 20.08 4.37
CA GLU A 485 -31.61 19.38 5.63
C GLU A 485 -31.59 17.88 5.38
N SER A 486 -30.39 17.29 5.44
CA SER A 486 -30.20 15.84 5.46
C SER A 486 -30.39 15.33 6.88
N GLU A 487 -31.21 14.30 7.07
CA GLU A 487 -31.31 13.62 8.36
C GLU A 487 -30.33 12.44 8.41
N PRO A 488 -29.28 12.49 9.24
CA PRO A 488 -28.39 11.35 9.43
C PRO A 488 -29.02 10.32 10.38
N LEU A 489 -28.95 9.05 9.99
CA LEU A 489 -29.34 7.92 10.80
C LEU A 489 -28.16 6.95 10.95
N THR A 490 -27.55 6.95 12.13
CA THR A 490 -26.40 6.11 12.46
C THR A 490 -26.69 5.25 13.67
N GLY A 491 -26.34 3.97 13.62
CA GLY A 491 -26.54 3.06 14.74
C GLY A 491 -26.17 1.62 14.41
N SER A 492 -26.45 0.70 15.34
CA SER A 492 -26.25 -0.73 15.13
C SER A 492 -27.45 -1.52 15.61
N LEU A 493 -27.81 -2.56 14.86
CA LEU A 493 -28.93 -3.46 15.14
C LEU A 493 -28.38 -4.86 15.42
N LYS A 494 -28.92 -5.55 16.42
CA LYS A 494 -28.36 -6.83 16.89
C LYS A 494 -29.39 -7.93 16.83
N LEU A 495 -29.27 -8.81 15.84
CA LEU A 495 -30.21 -9.89 15.55
C LEU A 495 -29.58 -11.23 15.92
N LYS A 496 -30.10 -11.86 16.98
CA LYS A 496 -29.63 -13.20 17.41
C LYS A 496 -30.03 -14.25 16.39
N SER A 497 -29.10 -15.11 16.00
CA SER A 497 -29.38 -16.24 15.11
C SER A 497 -30.40 -17.21 15.71
N MET A 498 -31.26 -17.75 14.85
CA MET A 498 -32.30 -18.73 15.20
C MET A 498 -32.28 -19.84 14.15
N LEU A 499 -32.61 -21.08 14.52
CA LEU A 499 -32.62 -22.22 13.59
C LEU A 499 -33.54 -21.96 12.39
N GLU A 500 -34.78 -21.56 12.66
CA GLU A 500 -35.74 -21.15 11.64
C GLU A 500 -36.60 -20.01 12.18
N GLY A 501 -37.18 -19.21 11.29
CA GLY A 501 -38.18 -18.20 11.63
C GLY A 501 -37.78 -16.81 11.17
N GLN A 502 -38.33 -15.78 11.82
CA GLN A 502 -38.05 -14.40 11.49
C GLN A 502 -37.69 -13.61 12.75
N SER A 503 -36.72 -12.70 12.62
CA SER A 503 -36.42 -11.69 13.62
C SER A 503 -36.36 -10.32 12.98
N PHE A 504 -36.64 -9.27 13.72
CA PHE A 504 -36.43 -7.91 13.25
C PHE A 504 -35.93 -7.01 14.37
N ASP A 505 -35.33 -5.91 13.97
CA ASP A 505 -34.89 -4.83 14.84
C ASP A 505 -35.08 -3.49 14.10
N GLU A 506 -35.15 -2.40 14.84
CA GLU A 506 -35.45 -1.07 14.29
C GLU A 506 -34.50 -0.01 14.79
N LEU A 507 -34.05 0.84 13.87
CA LEU A 507 -33.32 2.07 14.19
C LEU A 507 -34.20 3.26 13.86
N ARG A 508 -34.44 4.14 14.84
CA ARG A 508 -35.29 5.32 14.68
C ARG A 508 -34.47 6.59 14.63
N GLY A 509 -34.72 7.40 13.60
CA GLY A 509 -34.31 8.79 13.50
C GLY A 509 -35.38 9.74 14.01
N GLN A 510 -35.30 10.99 13.58
CA GLN A 510 -36.27 12.05 13.86
C GLN A 510 -37.53 11.91 13.01
N ASN A 511 -37.40 11.72 11.69
CA ASN A 511 -38.54 11.61 10.76
C ASN A 511 -38.65 10.22 10.13
N TYR A 512 -37.52 9.53 10.01
CA TYR A 512 -37.45 8.22 9.39
C TYR A 512 -37.00 7.14 10.36
N ARG A 513 -37.43 5.91 10.10
CA ARG A 513 -36.90 4.73 10.79
C ARG A 513 -36.60 3.63 9.79
N ILE A 514 -35.53 2.90 10.07
CA ILE A 514 -35.13 1.71 9.34
C ILE A 514 -35.56 0.48 10.13
N ARG A 515 -36.36 -0.39 9.51
CA ARG A 515 -36.64 -1.73 10.04
C ARG A 515 -35.80 -2.75 9.28
N VAL A 516 -34.97 -3.50 10.00
CA VAL A 516 -34.24 -4.62 9.43
C VAL A 516 -34.90 -5.92 9.89
N SER A 517 -35.32 -6.73 8.94
CA SER A 517 -35.90 -8.06 9.17
C SER A 517 -35.00 -9.12 8.58
N VAL A 518 -34.89 -10.25 9.26
CA VAL A 518 -34.08 -11.39 8.88
C VAL A 518 -34.96 -12.63 8.91
N GLU A 519 -35.04 -13.32 7.78
CA GLU A 519 -35.60 -14.66 7.67
C GLU A 519 -34.46 -15.67 7.85
N TRP A 520 -34.57 -16.51 8.87
CA TRP A 520 -33.62 -17.55 9.20
C TRP A 520 -34.07 -18.88 8.63
N LYS A 521 -33.16 -19.56 7.93
CA LYS A 521 -33.38 -20.92 7.44
C LYS A 521 -32.21 -21.80 7.80
N GLN A 522 -32.52 -22.93 8.42
CA GLN A 522 -31.60 -24.03 8.60
C GLN A 522 -31.74 -24.93 7.37
N ASP A 523 -30.72 -24.93 6.51
CA ASP A 523 -30.65 -26.00 5.52
C ASP A 523 -30.29 -27.32 6.19
N GLN A 524 -30.94 -28.40 5.74
CA GLN A 524 -30.73 -29.77 6.21
C GLN A 524 -29.31 -30.31 5.93
N VAL A 525 -28.48 -29.52 5.26
CA VAL A 525 -27.12 -29.87 4.87
C VAL A 525 -26.17 -28.84 5.49
N SER A 526 -25.08 -29.29 6.08
CA SER A 526 -24.03 -28.46 6.66
C SER A 526 -23.56 -27.43 5.64
N LEU A 527 -24.07 -26.20 5.75
CA LEU A 527 -23.64 -25.10 4.90
C LEU A 527 -22.20 -24.76 5.25
N TYR A 528 -21.33 -24.73 4.25
CA TYR A 528 -20.04 -24.05 4.32
C TYR A 528 -20.20 -22.71 3.60
N SER A 529 -20.10 -21.61 4.34
CA SER A 529 -20.05 -20.29 3.73
C SER A 529 -18.63 -20.03 3.25
N CYS A 530 -18.38 -20.30 1.98
CA CYS A 530 -17.20 -19.76 1.32
C CYS A 530 -17.46 -18.28 0.98
N ARG A 531 -16.82 -17.38 1.73
CA ARG A 531 -16.70 -15.99 1.31
C ARG A 531 -15.46 -15.85 0.46
N LEU A 532 -15.65 -15.54 -0.81
CA LEU A 532 -14.57 -15.16 -1.70
C LEU A 532 -14.37 -13.65 -1.61
N HIS A 533 -13.38 -13.23 -0.85
CA HIS A 533 -12.87 -11.87 -0.95
C HIS A 533 -11.72 -11.88 -1.96
N ILE A 534 -11.96 -11.34 -3.15
CA ILE A 534 -10.86 -10.98 -4.04
C ILE A 534 -10.34 -9.65 -3.53
N VAL A 535 -9.35 -9.73 -2.65
CA VAL A 535 -8.52 -8.58 -2.38
C VAL A 535 -7.34 -8.72 -3.32
N GLN A 536 -7.09 -7.70 -4.15
CA GLN A 536 -5.85 -7.63 -4.91
C GLN A 536 -4.72 -7.40 -3.90
N PHE A 537 -4.26 -8.48 -3.30
CA PHE A 537 -2.98 -8.52 -2.63
C PHE A 537 -1.94 -8.83 -3.69
N PRO A 538 -0.95 -7.98 -3.85
CA PRO A 538 0.25 -8.42 -4.51
C PRO A 538 1.02 -9.28 -3.50
N TRP A 539 0.94 -10.59 -3.74
CA TRP A 539 1.71 -11.68 -3.12
C TRP A 539 1.33 -12.07 -1.68
N VAL A 540 0.55 -13.16 -1.56
CA VAL A 540 0.67 -14.15 -0.47
C VAL A 540 0.53 -15.54 -1.11
N SER A 541 1.58 -16.35 -1.01
CA SER A 541 1.52 -17.78 -1.29
C SER A 541 0.73 -18.48 -0.17
N LEU A 542 -0.40 -19.09 -0.50
CA LEU A 542 -1.06 -20.08 0.36
C LEU A 542 -0.43 -21.45 0.09
N LEU A 543 0.15 -22.05 1.13
CA LEU A 543 0.31 -23.50 1.25
C LEU A 543 -1.04 -24.15 1.54
#